data_AF-A0A7Z3H5Y6-F1
#
_entry.id   AF-A0A7Z3H5Y6-F1
#
_cell.length_a   1.000
_cell.length_b   1.000
_cell.length_c   1.000
_cell.angle_alpha   90.00
_cell.angle_beta   90.00
_cell.angle_gamma   90.00
#
_symmetry.space_group_name_H-M   'P 1'
#
loop_
_entity.id
_entity.type
_entity.pdbx_description
1 polymer ?
#
loop_
_entity_poly.entity_id
_entity_poly.type
_entity_poly.pdbx_seq_one_letter_code
_entity_poly.pdbx_strand_id
1 'polypeptide(L)' 'MDGLPLAWLAELNDQPALIADPDGRAGVLAELAISAHRRGDVDSSELADMLEFAEAARLWALIEAEVVA' A
#
# COMPACT_ATOMS: atom_id res chain seq x y z
N MET A 1 -9.54 0.75 -12.29
CA MET A 1 -9.21 0.14 -10.98
C MET A 1 -10.48 -0.26 -10.23
N ASP A 2 -11.50 -0.77 -10.92
CA ASP A 2 -12.65 -1.37 -10.24
C ASP A 2 -12.24 -2.81 -9.91
N GLY A 3 -12.26 -3.19 -8.63
CA GLY A 3 -11.98 -4.57 -8.20
C GLY A 3 -10.71 -4.80 -7.39
N LEU A 4 -9.95 -3.76 -7.02
CA LEU A 4 -8.81 -3.95 -6.12
C LEU A 4 -9.26 -4.53 -4.75
N PRO A 5 -8.42 -5.36 -4.10
CA PRO A 5 -8.77 -5.96 -2.82
C PRO A 5 -9.14 -4.92 -1.76
N LEU A 6 -10.32 -5.03 -1.16
CA LEU A 6 -10.81 -4.08 -0.15
C LEU A 6 -9.88 -3.94 1.05
N ALA A 7 -9.25 -5.04 1.48
CA ALA A 7 -8.27 -5.00 2.57
C ALA A 7 -7.05 -4.15 2.21
N TRP A 8 -6.58 -4.23 0.96
CA TRP A 8 -5.46 -3.41 0.49
C TRP A 8 -5.86 -1.93 0.40
N LEU A 9 -7.07 -1.63 -0.08
CA LEU A 9 -7.60 -0.26 -0.09
C LEU A 9 -7.78 0.30 1.32
N ALA A 10 -8.25 -0.49 2.28
CA ALA A 10 -8.40 -0.05 3.67
C ALA A 10 -7.05 0.34 4.29
N GLU A 11 -6.03 -0.48 4.05
CA GLU A 11 -4.66 -0.22 4.50
C GLU A 11 -4.06 1.04 3.84
N LEU A 12 -4.26 1.23 2.53
CA LEU A 12 -3.78 2.40 1.80
C LEU A 12 -4.44 3.70 2.27
N ASN A 13 -5.71 3.62 2.66
CA ASN A 13 -6.48 4.78 3.11
C ASN A 13 -6.28 5.11 4.60
N ASP A 14 -5.60 4.26 5.37
CA ASP A 14 -5.28 4.50 6.78
C ASP A 14 -4.03 5.40 6.93
N GLN A 15 -4.21 6.67 6.56
CA GLN A 15 -3.18 7.69 6.62
C GLN A 15 -2.52 7.84 8.00
N PRO A 16 -3.26 7.86 9.13
CA PRO A 16 -2.64 7.90 10.45
C PRO A 16 -1.70 6.73 10.71
N ALA A 17 -2.09 5.50 10.33
CA ALA A 17 -1.22 4.34 10.48
C ALA A 17 0.00 4.41 9.57
N LEU A 18 -0.16 4.87 8.32
CA LEU A 18 0.95 5.07 7.38
C LEU A 18 1.98 6.05 7.91
N ILE A 19 1.57 7.20 8.47
CA ILE A 19 2.50 8.18 9.05
C ILE A 19 3.20 7.62 10.30
N ALA A 20 2.49 6.84 11.13
CA ALA A 20 3.05 6.27 12.35
C ALA A 20 4.09 5.16 12.11
N ASP A 21 3.98 4.40 11.01
CA ASP A 21 4.92 3.35 10.63
C ASP A 21 5.03 3.21 9.08
N PRO A 22 5.72 4.14 8.39
CA PRO A 22 5.76 4.17 6.93
C PRO A 22 6.29 2.88 6.31
N ASP A 23 7.43 2.39 6.78
CA ASP A 23 8.08 1.21 6.22
C ASP A 23 7.29 -0.07 6.54
N GLY A 24 6.75 -0.21 7.77
CA GLY A 24 5.96 -1.38 8.15
C GLY A 24 4.64 -1.48 7.37
N ARG A 25 3.92 -0.38 7.21
CA ARG A 25 2.65 -0.35 6.47
C ARG A 25 2.85 -0.52 4.96
N ALA A 26 3.94 0.01 4.39
CA ALA A 26 4.32 -0.28 3.01
C ALA A 26 4.59 -1.78 2.77
N GLY A 27 5.24 -2.45 3.73
CA GLY A 27 5.43 -3.90 3.71
C GLY A 27 4.10 -4.68 3.72
N VAL A 28 3.13 -4.26 4.53
CA VAL A 28 1.77 -4.86 4.55
C VAL A 28 1.07 -4.68 3.21
N LEU A 29 1.12 -3.47 2.63
CA LEU A 29 0.54 -3.20 1.30
C LEU A 29 1.16 -4.10 0.22
N ALA A 30 2.48 -4.27 0.22
CA ALA A 30 3.16 -5.15 -0.73
C ALA A 30 2.77 -6.63 -0.56
N GLU A 31 2.71 -7.13 0.67
CA GLU A 31 2.30 -8.51 0.95
C GLU A 31 0.84 -8.79 0.56
N LEU A 32 -0.05 -7.83 0.79
CA LEU A 32 -1.45 -7.93 0.35
C LEU A 32 -1.57 -7.96 -1.18
N ALA A 33 -0.80 -7.13 -1.89
CA ALA A 33 -0.76 -7.11 -3.34
C ALA A 33 -0.24 -8.44 -3.91
N ILE A 34 0.89 -8.93 -3.41
CA ILE A 34 1.48 -10.22 -3.82
C ILE A 34 0.52 -11.37 -3.53
N SER A 35 -0.13 -11.35 -2.36
CA SER A 35 -1.10 -12.37 -1.97
C SER A 35 -2.34 -12.38 -2.88
N ALA A 36 -2.84 -11.20 -3.27
CA ALA A 36 -3.95 -11.08 -4.21
C ALA A 36 -3.57 -11.63 -5.60
N HIS A 37 -2.38 -11.28 -6.10
CA HIS A 37 -1.90 -11.79 -7.38
C HIS A 37 -1.72 -13.31 -7.37
N ARG A 38 -1.18 -13.87 -6.27
CA ARG A 38 -1.05 -15.34 -6.09
C ARG A 38 -2.39 -16.08 -6.11
N ARG A 39 -3.47 -15.43 -5.67
CA ARG A 39 -4.84 -16.00 -5.74
C ARG A 39 -5.50 -15.81 -7.11
N GLY A 40 -4.92 -14.97 -7.97
CA GLY A 40 -5.50 -14.57 -9.25
C GLY A 40 -6.58 -13.49 -9.12
N ASP A 41 -6.64 -12.80 -7.98
CA ASP A 41 -7.61 -11.72 -7.74
C ASP A 41 -7.24 -10.46 -8.55
N VAL A 42 -5.95 -10.28 -8.85
CA VAL A 42 -5.41 -9.18 -9.65
C VAL A 42 -4.39 -9.71 -10.66
N ASP A 43 -4.32 -9.09 -11.83
CA ASP A 43 -3.34 -9.45 -12.86
C ASP A 43 -1.95 -8.85 -12.58
N SER A 44 -0.98 -9.12 -13.46
CA SER A 44 0.38 -8.63 -13.29
C SER A 44 0.53 -7.11 -13.44
N SER A 45 -0.35 -6.46 -14.22
CA SER A 45 -0.36 -5.00 -14.37
C SER A 45 -0.90 -4.37 -13.09
N GLU A 46 -2.02 -4.89 -12.58
CA GLU A 46 -2.61 -4.43 -11.32
C GLU A 46 -1.68 -4.67 -10.13
N LEU A 47 -0.96 -5.80 -10.10
CA LEU A 47 0.10 -6.03 -9.11
C LEU A 47 1.18 -4.94 -9.18
N ALA A 48 1.66 -4.61 -10.38
CA ALA A 48 2.69 -3.58 -10.54
C ALA A 48 2.20 -2.22 -10.02
N ASP A 49 0.98 -1.82 -10.38
CA ASP A 49 0.34 -0.59 -9.90
C ASP A 49 0.22 -0.60 -8.36
N MET A 50 -0.24 -1.70 -7.76
CA MET A 50 -0.36 -1.82 -6.31
C MET A 50 0.99 -1.69 -5.59
N LEU A 51 2.07 -2.24 -6.15
CA LEU A 51 3.42 -2.11 -5.58
C LEU A 51 3.95 -0.68 -5.72
N GLU A 52 3.68 -0.02 -6.85
CA GLU A 52 4.01 1.40 -7.05
C GLU A 52 3.27 2.30 -6.05
N PHE A 53 1.98 2.06 -5.84
CA PHE A 53 1.21 2.79 -4.83
C PHE A 53 1.70 2.54 -3.40
N ALA A 54 2.13 1.32 -3.07
CA ALA A 54 2.71 1.01 -1.76
C ALA A 54 3.99 1.83 -1.50
N GLU A 55 4.86 1.94 -2.50
CA GLU A 55 6.08 2.75 -2.40
C GLU A 55 5.77 4.25 -2.38
N ALA A 56 4.82 4.72 -3.19
CA ALA A 56 4.38 6.12 -3.18
C ALA A 56 3.80 6.51 -1.81
N ALA A 57 2.99 5.64 -1.20
CA ALA A 57 2.45 5.84 0.14
C ALA A 57 3.55 5.90 1.20
N ARG A 58 4.57 5.05 1.09
CA ARG A 58 5.75 5.06 1.97
C ARG A 58 6.49 6.39 1.90
N LEU A 59 6.79 6.86 0.69
CA LEU A 59 7.51 8.12 0.47
C LEU A 59 6.72 9.33 0.97
N TRP A 60 5.41 9.35 0.71
CA TRP A 60 4.53 10.39 1.25
C TRP A 60 4.54 10.38 2.79
N ALA A 61 4.34 9.22 3.40
CA ALA A 61 4.27 9.09 4.85
C ALA A 61 5.58 9.46 5.55
N LEU A 62 6.73 9.17 4.94
CA LEU A 62 8.04 9.61 5.44
C LEU A 62 8.16 11.14 5.45
N ILE A 63 7.69 11.82 4.39
CA ILE A 63 7.69 13.29 4.31
C ILE A 63 6.77 13.87 5.39
N GLU A 64 5.56 13.32 5.55
CA GLU A 64 4.62 13.79 6.58
C GLU A 64 5.16 13.55 8.00
N ALA A 65 5.78 12.39 8.26
CA ALA A 65 6.37 12.08 9.55
C ALA A 65 7.50 13.06 9.91
N GLU A 66 8.31 13.49 8.93
CA GLU A 66 9.36 14.49 9.11
C GLU A 66 8.79 15.89 9.41
N VAL A 67 7.63 16.24 8.85
CA VAL A 67 6.97 17.55 9.09
C VAL A 67 6.32 17.64 10.47
N VAL A 68 5.97 16.51 11.09
CA VAL A 68 5.23 16.44 12.37
C VAL A 68 6.15 16.19 13.58
N ALA A 69 7.43 15.86 13.36
CA ALA A 69 8.45 15.65 14.39
C ALA A 69 9.12 16.96 14.88
#